data_AF-A0A3D0D2Y5-F1
#
_entry.id   AF-A0A3D0D2Y5-F1
#
_cell.length_a   1.000
_cell.length_b   1.000
_cell.length_c   1.000
_cell.angle_alpha   90.00
_cell.angle_beta   90.00
_cell.angle_gamma   90.00
#
_symmetry.space_group_name_H-M   'P 1'
#
loop_
_entity.id
_entity.type
_entity.pdbx_description
1 polymer ?
#
loop_
_entity_poly.entity_id
_entity_poly.type
_entity_poly.pdbx_seq_one_letter_code
_entity_poly.pdbx_strand_id
1 'polypeptide(L)'
;MHVLRGEPPGALGEADGAVPRPHQRPELPRRSENRGALGEADGVVPDGTTVFDDEIPGVANLDPALLGALRQAATDAGDDGVKFYVNSGWRSPEYQNQLLREAVSKYGSEEEAARWVGTPNTSAHVSGDAVDIGPFDATAWLSEHGAKYGLCQIYSNEPWHYELRPEAIDHGCPPMYADPTHDPRMQQ
;
A
#
# COMPACT_ATOMS: atom_id res chain seq x y z
N MET A 1 -36.04 12.02 1.32
CA MET A 1 -36.62 11.36 2.51
C MET A 1 -35.54 11.38 3.60
N HIS A 2 -35.50 12.45 4.39
CA HIS A 2 -35.98 12.52 5.78
C HIS A 2 -35.30 11.51 6.74
N VAL A 3 -34.42 12.10 7.55
CA VAL A 3 -33.72 11.68 8.77
C VAL A 3 -34.64 10.96 9.77
N LEU A 4 -34.11 9.99 10.53
CA LEU A 4 -34.52 9.79 11.94
C LEU A 4 -33.34 9.41 12.85
N ARG A 5 -33.07 10.29 13.81
CA ARG A 5 -32.31 10.08 15.06
C ARG A 5 -33.16 9.31 16.07
N GLY A 6 -32.53 8.66 17.07
CA GLY A 6 -33.19 8.37 18.35
C GLY A 6 -32.47 7.37 19.28
N GLU A 7 -31.90 7.87 20.38
CA GLU A 7 -31.80 7.19 21.70
C GLU A 7 -32.91 7.77 22.64
N PRO A 8 -33.00 7.43 23.95
CA PRO A 8 -33.38 6.20 24.69
C PRO A 8 -34.61 6.49 25.64
N PRO A 9 -35.05 5.64 26.62
CA PRO A 9 -34.53 5.61 28.03
C PRO A 9 -34.71 4.22 28.74
N GLY A 10 -34.42 3.89 30.01
CA GLY A 10 -33.88 4.53 31.22
C GLY A 10 -34.09 3.61 32.47
N ALA A 11 -33.24 3.80 33.51
CA ALA A 11 -33.43 3.60 34.98
C ALA A 11 -33.80 2.21 35.58
N LEU A 12 -33.49 1.77 36.82
CA LEU A 12 -32.71 2.17 38.03
C LEU A 12 -32.69 0.96 39.01
N GLY A 13 -31.73 0.84 39.94
CA GLY A 13 -31.87 0.00 41.15
C GLY A 13 -30.57 -0.41 41.87
N GLU A 14 -30.32 0.16 43.05
CA GLU A 14 -29.15 -0.01 43.95
C GLU A 14 -29.25 -1.23 44.91
N ALA A 15 -28.12 -1.74 45.40
CA ALA A 15 -27.92 -2.16 46.81
C ALA A 15 -26.43 -2.36 47.18
N ASP A 16 -26.13 -2.02 48.43
CA ASP A 16 -24.87 -1.76 49.13
C ASP A 16 -24.06 -3.02 49.56
N GLY A 17 -22.74 -2.88 49.76
CA GLY A 17 -21.85 -3.95 50.25
C GLY A 17 -20.37 -3.56 50.34
N ALA A 18 -19.84 -3.53 51.58
CA ALA A 18 -18.56 -2.95 51.99
C ALA A 18 -17.25 -3.60 51.46
N VAL A 19 -16.18 -2.78 51.52
CA VAL A 19 -14.80 -2.90 51.00
C VAL A 19 -13.92 -3.95 51.72
N PRO A 20 -12.92 -4.54 51.02
CA PRO A 20 -11.54 -4.38 51.50
C PRO A 20 -10.54 -4.00 50.38
N ARG A 21 -9.54 -3.18 50.72
CA ARG A 21 -8.42 -2.77 49.84
C ARG A 21 -7.39 -3.91 49.75
N PRO A 22 -6.77 -4.12 48.59
CA PRO A 22 -5.40 -4.64 48.56
C PRO A 22 -4.43 -3.73 47.77
N HIS A 23 -3.35 -3.40 48.47
CA HIS A 23 -1.97 -3.17 48.05
C HIS A 23 -1.67 -2.66 46.63
N GLN A 24 -1.05 -1.47 46.60
CA GLN A 24 -0.30 -0.92 45.48
C GLN A 24 0.69 -1.97 44.94
N ARG A 25 0.48 -2.41 43.70
CA ARG A 25 1.49 -3.13 42.93
C ARG A 25 2.54 -2.12 42.45
N PRO A 26 3.85 -2.46 42.46
CA PRO A 26 4.86 -1.55 41.93
C PRO A 26 4.63 -1.37 40.43
N GLU A 27 4.55 -0.11 39.97
CA GLU A 27 4.62 0.24 38.56
C GLU A 27 5.99 -0.17 38.01
N LEU A 28 6.03 -1.27 37.28
CA LEU A 28 7.15 -1.59 36.41
C LEU A 28 7.14 -0.58 35.25
N PRO A 29 8.31 -0.06 34.83
CA PRO A 29 8.37 0.96 33.79
C PRO A 29 7.73 0.41 32.52
N ARG A 30 6.73 1.13 31.98
CA ARG A 30 6.16 0.89 30.66
C ARG A 30 7.23 1.18 29.61
N ARG A 31 8.11 0.21 29.40
CA ARG A 31 9.09 0.21 28.32
C ARG A 31 8.84 -0.99 27.43
N SER A 32 7.69 -0.96 26.75
CA SER A 32 7.41 -1.83 25.60
C SER A 32 6.16 -1.33 24.86
N GLU A 33 6.25 -0.15 24.26
CA GLU A 33 5.32 0.22 23.19
C GLU A 33 6.12 0.24 21.88
N ASN A 34 5.68 -0.59 20.93
CA ASN A 34 6.14 -0.73 19.54
C ASN A 34 7.53 -1.31 19.26
N ARG A 35 7.64 -2.64 19.38
CA ARG A 35 8.61 -3.43 18.62
C ARG A 35 7.96 -4.43 17.64
N GLY A 36 6.69 -4.23 17.26
CA GLY A 36 5.95 -5.26 16.51
C GLY A 36 4.71 -4.86 15.71
N ALA A 37 4.38 -3.56 15.57
CA ALA A 37 3.35 -3.13 14.63
C ALA A 37 4.04 -2.40 13.47
N LEU A 38 3.79 -2.85 12.24
CA LEU A 38 4.27 -2.16 11.05
C LEU A 38 3.69 -0.75 10.98
N GLY A 39 4.51 0.21 10.53
CA GLY A 39 4.10 1.61 10.38
C GLY A 39 4.70 2.27 9.15
N GLU A 40 4.65 3.60 9.11
CA GLU A 40 5.16 4.37 7.97
C GLU A 40 6.64 4.08 7.67
N ALA A 41 7.45 3.85 8.71
CA ALA A 41 8.85 3.44 8.58
C ALA A 41 9.04 2.12 7.81
N ASP A 42 8.03 1.26 7.80
CA ASP A 42 8.02 -0.01 7.07
C ASP A 42 7.42 0.11 5.65
N GLY A 43 6.97 1.31 5.26
CA GLY A 43 6.35 1.56 3.95
C GLY A 43 4.82 1.56 3.98
N VAL A 44 4.18 1.61 5.15
CA VAL A 44 2.74 1.88 5.23
C VAL A 44 2.48 3.33 4.77
N VAL A 45 1.54 3.51 3.84
CA VAL A 45 1.25 4.82 3.25
C VAL A 45 -0.06 5.38 3.82
N PRO A 46 -0.07 6.59 4.40
CA PRO A 46 -1.30 7.25 4.84
C PRO A 46 -2.26 7.56 3.68
N ASP A 47 -3.57 7.61 3.98
CA ASP A 47 -4.57 7.99 2.99
C ASP A 47 -4.31 9.41 2.46
N GLY A 48 -4.38 9.56 1.14
CA GLY A 48 -4.19 10.84 0.46
C GLY A 48 -2.73 11.20 0.16
N THR A 49 -1.77 10.33 0.49
CA THR A 49 -0.37 10.47 0.05
C THR A 49 -0.28 10.49 -1.48
N THR A 50 0.56 11.38 -1.97
CA THR A 50 0.87 11.63 -3.38
C THR A 50 2.34 11.34 -3.66
N VAL A 51 2.71 11.36 -4.94
CA VAL A 51 4.10 11.19 -5.39
C VAL A 51 5.02 12.37 -4.99
N PHE A 52 4.47 13.43 -4.37
CA PHE A 52 5.21 14.62 -3.93
C PHE A 52 5.49 14.63 -2.42
N ASP A 53 5.04 13.64 -1.66
CA ASP A 53 5.19 13.59 -0.21
C ASP A 53 6.52 12.92 0.19
N ASP A 54 7.63 13.67 0.03
CA ASP A 54 9.02 13.21 0.26
C ASP A 54 9.31 12.72 1.69
N GLU A 55 8.48 13.05 2.66
CA GLU A 55 8.66 12.65 4.06
C GLU A 55 8.09 11.24 4.35
N ILE A 56 7.26 10.70 3.46
CA ILE A 56 6.65 9.38 3.62
C ILE A 56 7.61 8.30 3.10
N PRO A 57 8.09 7.35 3.93
CA PRO A 57 9.10 6.37 3.49
C PRO A 57 8.65 5.52 2.29
N GLY A 58 7.35 5.23 2.18
CA GLY A 58 6.79 4.55 1.00
C GLY A 58 6.97 5.31 -0.32
N VAL A 59 7.16 6.63 -0.28
CA VAL A 59 7.47 7.47 -1.45
C VAL A 59 8.97 7.77 -1.53
N ALA A 60 9.57 8.15 -0.40
CA ALA A 60 10.97 8.58 -0.32
C ALA A 60 11.98 7.50 -0.71
N ASN A 61 11.64 6.22 -0.50
CA ASN A 61 12.50 5.07 -0.79
C ASN A 61 12.23 4.44 -2.16
N LEU A 62 11.37 5.03 -3.00
CA LEU A 62 11.24 4.61 -4.39
C LEU A 62 12.55 4.88 -5.15
N ASP A 63 12.80 4.10 -6.20
CA ASP A 63 13.88 4.39 -7.13
C ASP A 63 13.76 5.84 -7.64
N PRO A 64 14.84 6.65 -7.59
CA PRO A 64 14.75 8.07 -7.95
C PRO A 64 14.30 8.32 -9.39
N ALA A 65 14.61 7.43 -10.34
CA ALA A 65 14.17 7.57 -11.72
C ALA A 65 12.67 7.26 -11.85
N LEU A 66 12.18 6.22 -11.16
CA LEU A 66 10.76 5.93 -11.07
C LEU A 66 9.99 7.11 -10.46
N LEU A 67 10.46 7.63 -9.32
CA LEU A 67 9.82 8.77 -8.65
C LEU A 67 9.83 10.03 -9.54
N GLY A 68 10.92 10.26 -10.28
CA GLY A 68 11.01 11.34 -11.26
C GLY A 68 9.97 11.22 -12.38
N ALA A 69 9.83 10.03 -12.97
CA ALA A 69 8.83 9.76 -14.01
C ALA A 69 7.40 9.93 -13.49
N LEU A 70 7.12 9.42 -12.28
CA LEU A 70 5.81 9.57 -11.62
C LEU A 70 5.44 11.03 -11.39
N ARG A 71 6.39 11.86 -10.97
CA ARG A 71 6.16 13.30 -10.74
C ARG A 71 5.84 14.03 -12.04
N GLN A 72 6.59 13.74 -13.11
CA GLN A 72 6.30 14.29 -14.44
C GLN A 72 4.90 13.89 -14.92
N ALA A 73 4.57 12.61 -14.81
CA ALA A 73 3.26 12.09 -15.16
C ALA A 73 2.13 12.73 -14.32
N ALA A 74 2.31 12.84 -13.00
CA ALA A 74 1.33 13.43 -12.11
C ALA A 74 1.11 14.93 -12.36
N THR A 75 2.16 15.67 -12.76
CA THR A 75 2.03 17.09 -13.15
C THR A 75 1.16 17.22 -14.40
N ASP A 76 1.47 16.48 -15.46
CA ASP A 76 0.73 16.58 -16.72
C ASP A 76 -0.71 16.03 -16.58
N ALA A 77 -0.90 14.95 -15.82
CA ALA A 77 -2.24 14.43 -15.50
C ALA A 77 -3.08 15.46 -14.75
N GLY A 78 -2.44 16.31 -13.93
CA GLY A 78 -3.09 17.41 -13.23
C GLY A 78 -3.72 18.45 -14.17
N ASP A 79 -3.12 18.69 -15.34
CA ASP A 79 -3.69 19.58 -16.37
C ASP A 79 -4.97 18.99 -16.99
N ASP A 80 -5.12 17.67 -16.97
CA ASP A 80 -6.33 16.94 -17.36
C ASP A 80 -7.33 16.76 -16.19
N GLY A 81 -7.02 17.31 -15.00
CA GLY A 81 -7.86 17.21 -13.81
C GLY A 81 -7.74 15.87 -13.07
N VAL A 82 -6.74 15.05 -13.40
CA VAL A 82 -6.47 13.75 -12.77
C VAL A 82 -5.39 13.90 -11.70
N LYS A 83 -5.64 13.33 -10.51
CA LYS A 83 -4.69 13.37 -9.40
C LYS A 83 -4.23 11.97 -9.02
N PHE A 84 -2.93 11.82 -8.82
CA PHE A 84 -2.32 10.56 -8.40
C PHE A 84 -2.21 10.49 -6.88
N TYR A 85 -2.64 9.35 -6.33
CA TYR A 85 -2.40 8.93 -4.96
C TYR A 85 -1.59 7.64 -4.96
N VAL A 86 -0.69 7.53 -3.99
CA VAL A 86 0.11 6.33 -3.77
C VAL A 86 -0.65 5.46 -2.79
N ASN A 87 -1.12 4.30 -3.25
CA ASN A 87 -1.76 3.29 -2.38
C ASN A 87 -0.69 2.42 -1.70
N SER A 88 0.40 2.14 -2.42
CA SER A 88 1.58 1.45 -1.90
C SER A 88 2.80 1.87 -2.72
N GLY A 89 3.94 2.09 -2.09
CA GLY A 89 5.19 2.37 -2.78
C GLY A 89 6.28 1.43 -2.29
N TRP A 90 7.41 1.95 -1.83
CA TRP A 90 8.42 1.14 -1.19
C TRP A 90 7.87 0.42 0.06
N ARG A 91 8.29 -0.83 0.27
CA ARG A 91 7.94 -1.66 1.43
C ARG A 91 9.18 -2.30 2.05
N SER A 92 9.23 -2.39 3.38
CA SER A 92 10.26 -3.21 4.03
C SER A 92 10.05 -4.71 3.74
N PRO A 93 11.12 -5.53 3.76
CA PRO A 93 10.98 -6.99 3.67
C PRO A 93 10.04 -7.58 4.72
N GLU A 94 10.03 -7.02 5.93
CA GLU A 94 9.15 -7.42 7.03
C GLU A 94 7.68 -7.14 6.69
N TYR A 95 7.38 -5.97 6.12
CA TYR A 95 6.03 -5.65 5.67
C TYR A 95 5.59 -6.56 4.52
N GLN A 96 6.46 -6.78 3.53
CA GLN A 96 6.17 -7.69 2.42
C GLN A 96 5.87 -9.11 2.93
N ASN A 97 6.64 -9.61 3.90
CA ASN A 97 6.41 -10.92 4.49
C ASN A 97 5.08 -11.01 5.26
N GLN A 98 4.68 -9.93 5.93
CA GLN A 98 3.36 -9.88 6.55
C GLN A 98 2.23 -9.96 5.52
N LEU A 99 2.31 -9.18 4.43
CA LEU A 99 1.32 -9.21 3.35
C LEU A 99 1.23 -10.58 2.69
N LEU A 100 2.35 -11.27 2.51
CA LEU A 100 2.36 -12.63 1.98
C LEU A 100 1.60 -13.59 2.91
N ARG A 101 1.86 -13.55 4.22
CA ARG A 101 1.13 -14.38 5.19
C ARG A 101 -0.38 -14.09 5.19
N GLU A 102 -0.75 -12.83 5.10
CA GLU A 102 -2.15 -12.41 5.02
C GLU A 102 -2.82 -12.91 3.73
N ALA A 103 -2.11 -12.84 2.59
CA ALA A 103 -2.59 -13.36 1.32
C ALA A 103 -2.76 -14.89 1.37
N VAL A 104 -1.81 -15.63 1.94
CA VAL A 104 -1.95 -17.08 2.15
C VAL A 104 -3.16 -17.41 3.02
N SER A 105 -3.36 -16.66 4.10
CA SER A 105 -4.54 -16.84 4.95
C SER A 105 -5.85 -16.53 4.22
N LYS A 106 -5.85 -15.57 3.28
CA LYS A 106 -7.03 -15.16 2.52
C LYS A 106 -7.36 -16.13 1.39
N TYR A 107 -6.35 -16.59 0.64
CA TYR A 107 -6.51 -17.38 -0.57
C TYR A 107 -6.33 -18.90 -0.35
N GLY A 108 -5.85 -19.30 0.82
CA GLY A 108 -5.82 -20.70 1.27
C GLY A 108 -4.54 -21.46 0.92
N SER A 109 -3.70 -20.95 0.04
CA SER A 109 -2.39 -21.54 -0.29
C SER A 109 -1.38 -20.47 -0.72
N GLU A 110 -0.09 -20.83 -0.65
CA GLU A 110 1.00 -20.02 -1.23
C GLU A 110 0.84 -19.87 -2.74
N GLU A 111 0.39 -20.93 -3.43
CA GLU A 111 0.17 -20.93 -4.87
C GLU A 111 -0.89 -19.90 -5.31
N GLU A 112 -2.04 -19.85 -4.63
CA GLU A 112 -3.08 -18.86 -4.96
C GLU A 112 -2.69 -17.44 -4.49
N ALA A 113 -1.95 -17.32 -3.38
CA ALA A 113 -1.46 -16.04 -2.90
C ALA A 113 -0.41 -15.42 -3.84
N ALA A 114 0.43 -16.25 -4.47
CA ALA A 114 1.49 -15.81 -5.39
C ALA A 114 0.95 -15.10 -6.63
N ARG A 115 -0.34 -15.24 -6.94
CA ARG A 115 -1.03 -14.51 -8.02
C ARG A 115 -1.30 -13.03 -7.69
N TRP A 116 -0.99 -12.60 -6.46
CA TRP A 116 -1.26 -11.24 -5.97
C TRP A 116 -0.12 -10.66 -5.14
N VAL A 117 0.66 -11.51 -4.44
CA VAL A 117 1.68 -11.03 -3.51
C VAL A 117 2.98 -11.82 -3.70
N GLY A 118 4.01 -11.10 -4.15
CA GLY A 118 5.38 -11.64 -4.27
C GLY A 118 6.07 -11.85 -2.92
N THR A 119 7.16 -12.60 -2.94
CA THR A 119 8.01 -12.82 -1.76
C THR A 119 8.80 -11.56 -1.38
N PRO A 120 9.36 -11.47 -0.15
CA PRO A 120 10.28 -10.40 0.21
C PRO A 120 11.51 -10.29 -0.68
N ASN A 121 11.92 -11.38 -1.33
CA ASN A 121 13.11 -11.42 -2.18
C ASN A 121 12.83 -11.01 -3.62
N THR A 122 11.58 -11.12 -4.09
CA THR A 122 11.22 -10.93 -5.49
C THR A 122 10.32 -9.70 -5.72
N SER A 123 9.69 -9.17 -4.68
CA SER A 123 8.80 -8.01 -4.79
C SER A 123 9.55 -6.74 -5.22
N ALA A 124 9.11 -6.15 -6.34
CA ALA A 124 9.63 -4.88 -6.84
C ALA A 124 9.35 -3.69 -5.88
N HIS A 125 8.35 -3.80 -5.01
CA HIS A 125 8.14 -2.79 -3.97
C HIS A 125 9.24 -2.81 -2.90
N VAL A 126 9.87 -3.96 -2.67
CA VAL A 126 10.96 -4.06 -1.69
C VAL A 126 12.23 -3.41 -2.22
N SER A 127 12.49 -3.52 -3.53
CA SER A 127 13.59 -2.82 -4.18
C SER A 127 13.31 -1.35 -4.48
N GLY A 128 12.06 -0.89 -4.34
CA GLY A 128 11.64 0.47 -4.67
C GLY A 128 11.35 0.70 -6.16
N ASP A 129 11.30 -0.37 -6.95
CA ASP A 129 11.11 -0.34 -8.41
C ASP A 129 9.64 -0.39 -8.85
N ALA A 130 8.70 -0.44 -7.91
CA ALA A 130 7.26 -0.49 -8.18
C ALA A 130 6.45 0.44 -7.27
N VAL A 131 5.30 0.87 -7.80
CA VAL A 131 4.31 1.68 -7.09
C VAL A 131 2.90 1.25 -7.47
N ASP A 132 2.00 1.28 -6.50
CA ASP A 132 0.56 1.12 -6.68
C ASP A 132 -0.12 2.48 -6.68
N ILE A 133 -0.68 2.88 -7.81
CA ILE A 133 -1.32 4.19 -8.00
C ILE A 133 -2.85 4.07 -7.95
N GLY A 134 -3.48 5.07 -7.35
CA GLY A 134 -4.93 5.30 -7.38
C GLY A 134 -5.26 6.78 -7.60
N PRO A 135 -6.55 7.14 -7.72
CA PRO A 135 -7.70 6.24 -7.83
C PRO A 135 -7.81 5.67 -9.26
N PHE A 136 -8.93 5.01 -9.59
CA PHE A 136 -9.15 4.42 -10.92
C PHE A 136 -8.92 5.41 -12.08
N ASP A 137 -9.32 6.68 -11.93
CA ASP A 137 -9.10 7.68 -12.98
C ASP A 137 -7.59 7.92 -13.26
N ALA A 138 -6.74 7.81 -12.23
CA ALA A 138 -5.29 7.90 -12.39
C ALA A 138 -4.71 6.68 -13.12
N THR A 139 -5.20 5.48 -12.79
CA THR A 139 -4.74 4.26 -13.48
C THR A 139 -5.25 4.18 -14.92
N ALA A 140 -6.45 4.70 -15.20
CA ALA A 140 -6.97 4.85 -16.55
C ALA A 140 -6.10 5.82 -17.36
N TRP A 141 -5.78 6.99 -16.80
CA TRP A 141 -4.89 7.95 -17.45
C TRP A 141 -3.49 7.37 -17.70
N LEU A 142 -2.92 6.66 -16.74
CA LEU A 142 -1.61 6.00 -16.90
C LEU A 142 -1.63 4.87 -17.93
N SER A 143 -2.74 4.15 -18.08
CA SER A 143 -2.89 3.14 -19.14
C SER A 143 -2.79 3.76 -20.54
N GLU A 144 -3.35 4.96 -20.72
CA GLU A 144 -3.34 5.66 -22.01
C GLU A 144 -2.05 6.46 -22.25
N HIS A 145 -1.46 7.03 -21.19
CA HIS A 145 -0.37 8.00 -21.30
C HIS A 145 0.96 7.55 -20.71
N GLY A 146 0.98 6.52 -19.86
CA GLY A 146 2.13 6.15 -19.02
C GLY A 146 3.40 5.84 -19.81
N ALA A 147 3.26 5.22 -20.97
CA ALA A 147 4.39 4.85 -21.83
C ALA A 147 5.29 6.04 -22.18
N LYS A 148 4.72 7.26 -22.34
CA LYS A 148 5.50 8.47 -22.67
C LYS A 148 6.47 8.91 -21.55
N TYR A 149 6.31 8.37 -20.34
CA TYR A 149 7.23 8.55 -19.21
C TYR A 149 8.01 7.28 -18.86
N GLY A 150 7.82 6.19 -19.62
CA GLY A 150 8.33 4.88 -19.26
C GLY A 150 7.55 4.20 -18.13
N LEU A 151 6.37 4.67 -17.75
CA LEU A 151 5.56 4.06 -16.69
C LEU A 151 4.64 3.00 -17.30
N CYS A 152 4.82 1.75 -16.90
CA CYS A 152 4.10 0.63 -17.48
C CYS A 152 3.38 -0.21 -16.42
N GLN A 153 2.11 -0.51 -16.70
CA GLN A 153 1.40 -1.56 -16.01
C GLN A 153 2.08 -2.90 -16.32
N ILE A 154 2.43 -3.68 -15.30
CA ILE A 154 3.16 -4.94 -15.48
C ILE A 154 2.24 -6.15 -15.47
N TYR A 155 1.19 -6.13 -14.63
CA TYR A 155 0.27 -7.26 -14.46
C TYR A 155 -1.14 -6.90 -14.87
N SER A 156 -1.75 -7.72 -15.71
CA SER A 156 -3.09 -7.47 -16.24
C SER A 156 -4.18 -7.50 -15.17
N ASN A 157 -3.99 -8.28 -14.10
CA ASN A 157 -4.88 -8.36 -12.95
C ASN A 157 -4.69 -7.23 -11.92
N GLU A 158 -3.67 -6.38 -12.09
CA GLU A 158 -3.31 -5.31 -11.15
C GLU A 158 -3.18 -3.98 -11.92
N PRO A 159 -4.30 -3.36 -12.34
CA PRO A 159 -4.29 -2.07 -13.06
C PRO A 159 -3.67 -0.91 -12.29
N TRP A 160 -3.42 -1.08 -10.99
CA TRP A 160 -2.76 -0.12 -10.13
C TRP A 160 -1.23 -0.28 -10.08
N HIS A 161 -0.66 -1.43 -10.45
CA HIS A 161 0.77 -1.74 -10.28
C HIS A 161 1.59 -1.24 -11.48
N TYR A 162 2.45 -0.24 -11.25
CA TYR A 162 3.31 0.35 -12.26
C TYR A 162 4.79 0.22 -11.90
N GLU A 163 5.61 -0.03 -12.92
CA GLU A 163 7.07 0.00 -12.83
C GLU A 163 7.67 0.87 -13.94
N LEU A 164 8.91 1.31 -13.74
CA LEU A 164 9.64 2.03 -14.77
C LEU A 164 10.21 1.06 -15.82
N ARG A 165 9.97 1.37 -17.09
CA ARG A 165 10.49 0.73 -18.31
C ARG A 165 10.92 1.85 -19.26
N PRO A 166 12.16 2.37 -19.13
CA PRO A 166 12.61 3.54 -19.89
C PRO A 166 12.45 3.38 -21.41
N GLU A 167 12.63 2.16 -21.92
CA GLU A 167 12.49 1.81 -23.33
C GLU A 167 11.05 2.01 -23.85
N ALA A 168 10.05 2.05 -22.97
CA ALA A 168 8.66 2.25 -23.36
C ALA A 168 8.38 3.65 -23.93
N ILE A 169 9.27 4.62 -23.68
CA ILE A 169 9.18 5.95 -24.30
C ILE A 169 9.30 5.85 -25.82
N ASP A 170 10.18 4.98 -26.32
CA ASP A 170 10.44 4.81 -27.75
C ASP A 170 9.65 3.63 -28.37
N HIS A 171 9.30 2.64 -27.56
CA HIS A 171 8.78 1.35 -28.05
C HIS A 171 7.39 0.98 -27.52
N GLY A 172 6.83 1.78 -26.60
CA GLY A 172 5.64 1.42 -25.86
C GLY A 172 5.91 0.37 -24.77
N CYS A 173 4.94 0.18 -23.88
CA CYS A 173 5.09 -0.78 -22.80
C CYS A 173 5.24 -2.22 -23.29
N PRO A 174 6.07 -3.04 -22.63
CA PRO A 174 6.15 -4.46 -22.94
C PRO A 174 4.80 -5.14 -22.69
N PRO A 175 4.55 -6.32 -23.30
CA PRO A 175 3.36 -7.11 -22.99
C PRO A 175 3.23 -7.36 -21.49
N MET A 176 2.04 -7.13 -20.95
CA MET A 176 1.74 -7.44 -19.56
C MET A 176 1.77 -8.95 -19.30
N TYR A 177 2.19 -9.32 -18.11
CA TYR A 177 1.97 -10.67 -17.58
C TYR A 177 0.52 -10.82 -17.13
N ALA A 178 0.01 -12.06 -17.11
CA ALA A 178 -1.36 -12.31 -16.64
C ALA A 178 -1.50 -11.95 -15.15
N ASP A 179 -0.54 -12.40 -14.35
CA ASP A 179 -0.35 -12.12 -12.92
C ASP A 179 1.13 -12.35 -12.54
N PRO A 180 1.57 -12.03 -11.31
CA PRO A 180 2.98 -12.18 -10.89
C PRO A 180 3.58 -13.57 -11.07
N THR A 181 2.78 -14.65 -11.09
CA THR A 181 3.30 -16.01 -11.28
C THR A 181 3.87 -16.25 -12.68
N HIS A 182 3.51 -15.40 -13.64
CA HIS A 182 3.99 -15.44 -15.02
C HIS A 182 5.23 -14.58 -15.24
N ASP A 183 5.65 -13.78 -14.26
CA ASP A 183 6.88 -12.99 -14.33
C ASP A 183 8.09 -13.86 -13.94
N PRO A 184 9.08 -14.05 -14.84
CA PRO A 184 10.28 -14.84 -14.54
C PRO A 184 11.06 -14.35 -13.31
N ARG A 185 10.97 -13.05 -12.98
CA ARG A 185 11.62 -12.48 -11.79
C ARG A 185 11.08 -13.08 -10.48
N MET A 186 9.82 -13.52 -10.50
CA MET A 186 9.10 -14.07 -9.34
C MET A 186 9.35 -15.56 -9.11
N GLN A 187 10.08 -16.24 -10.00
CA GLN A 187 10.30 -17.70 -9.97
C GLN A 187 11.65 -18.11 -9.35
N GLN A 188 12.33 -17.19 -8.66
CA GLN A 188 13.68 -17.38 -8.11
C GLN A 188 13.69 -18.00 -6.70
#